data_AF-A0A1B7N9E7-F1
#
_entry.id   AF-A0A1B7N9E7-F1
#
_cell.length_a   1.000
_cell.length_b   1.000
_cell.length_c   1.000
_cell.angle_alpha   90.00
_cell.angle_beta   90.00
_cell.angle_gamma   90.00
#
_symmetry.space_group_name_H-M   'P 1'
#
loop_
_entity.id
_entity.type
_entity.pdbx_description
1 polymer ?
#
loop_
_entity_poly.entity_id
_entity_poly.type
_entity_poly.pdbx_seq_one_letter_code
_entity_poly.pdbx_strand_id
1 'polypeptide(L)'
;MSTSSFESLNFDEFSLENPTNRFAGRRSRLAYLSHDSTHFAEVEDLFNKGWRHGRKARPQIQGIFKILWPDSNLEPYLQHRKQVQTRVRSRNNAGNEKLLFHGTNRACLLGESSSNVLLCGLKECYLCSILRASFDVKKCGMKNAFKRFGHGIYTTACSSKADDYSCNLSEDACLRTMLVNRVVVGRPYKRYRNAPDLVKPPDGFDSVTGEIGWDLNHEETVCYTNDAVRPAYLIVYGHKPKGLPKPTFKKLMSTMFKTPLVS
;
A
#
# COMPACT_ATOMS: atom_id res chain seq x y z
N MET A 1 -1.29 -31.28 -38.95
CA MET A 1 -1.57 -31.51 -37.51
C MET A 1 -1.01 -30.32 -36.74
N SER A 2 -1.88 -29.40 -36.32
CA SER A 2 -1.50 -28.18 -35.58
C SER A 2 -1.36 -28.51 -34.10
N THR A 3 -0.13 -28.54 -33.58
CA THR A 3 0.09 -28.50 -32.14
C THR A 3 -0.03 -27.04 -31.69
N SER A 4 -1.23 -26.67 -31.25
CA SER A 4 -1.48 -25.47 -30.46
C SER A 4 -0.67 -25.58 -29.18
N SER A 5 0.48 -24.92 -29.12
CA SER A 5 1.22 -24.67 -27.89
C SER A 5 0.31 -23.82 -26.98
N PHE A 6 -0.28 -24.45 -25.97
CA PHE A 6 -0.81 -23.71 -24.83
C PHE A 6 0.37 -22.98 -24.17
N GLU A 7 0.60 -21.73 -24.53
CA GLU A 7 1.27 -20.80 -23.64
C GLU A 7 0.50 -20.85 -22.32
N SER A 8 1.13 -21.39 -21.28
CA SER A 8 0.62 -21.24 -19.92
C SER A 8 0.48 -19.74 -19.68
N LEU A 9 -0.77 -19.25 -19.64
CA LEU A 9 -1.07 -17.87 -19.28
C LEU A 9 -0.45 -17.61 -17.91
N ASN A 10 0.71 -16.97 -17.89
CA ASN A 10 1.41 -16.64 -16.66
C ASN A 10 0.80 -15.36 -16.10
N PHE A 11 -0.34 -15.51 -15.41
CA PHE A 11 -0.99 -14.40 -14.75
C PHE A 11 -0.11 -13.89 -13.61
N ASP A 12 0.08 -12.56 -13.52
CA ASP A 12 0.74 -11.98 -12.35
C ASP A 12 -0.04 -12.36 -11.08
N GLU A 13 0.67 -12.61 -9.98
CA GLU A 13 0.03 -13.09 -8.76
C GLU A 13 -0.95 -12.09 -8.15
N PHE A 14 -0.87 -10.80 -8.50
CA PHE A 14 -1.77 -9.74 -8.03
C PHE A 14 -2.90 -9.44 -9.03
N SER A 15 -3.00 -10.17 -10.14
CA SER A 15 -4.09 -10.05 -11.11
C SER A 15 -5.41 -10.59 -10.54
N LEU A 16 -6.53 -9.88 -10.76
CA LEU A 16 -7.88 -10.37 -10.46
C LEU A 16 -8.29 -11.51 -11.39
N GLU A 17 -7.72 -11.55 -12.59
CA GLU A 17 -7.96 -12.53 -13.63
C GLU A 17 -7.21 -13.83 -13.33
N ASN A 18 -6.17 -13.79 -12.48
CA ASN A 18 -5.48 -14.97 -11.98
C ASN A 18 -6.45 -15.95 -11.29
N PRO A 19 -6.59 -17.20 -11.78
CA PRO A 19 -7.54 -18.18 -11.22
C PRO A 19 -7.32 -18.50 -9.74
N THR A 20 -6.08 -18.36 -9.24
CA THR A 20 -5.73 -18.61 -7.84
C THR A 20 -6.28 -17.55 -6.87
N ASN A 21 -6.70 -16.39 -7.38
CA ASN A 21 -7.24 -15.28 -6.60
C ASN A 21 -8.79 -15.30 -6.51
N ARG A 22 -9.43 -16.41 -6.89
CA ARG A 22 -10.90 -16.55 -6.84
C ARG A 22 -11.36 -16.93 -5.43
N PHE A 23 -11.92 -15.96 -4.70
CA PHE A 23 -12.50 -16.18 -3.36
C PHE A 23 -14.04 -16.08 -3.39
N ALA A 24 -14.73 -17.17 -3.02
CA ALA A 24 -16.16 -17.22 -2.63
C ALA A 24 -17.16 -16.37 -3.46
N GLY A 25 -16.98 -16.25 -4.77
CA GLY A 25 -17.93 -15.59 -5.68
C GLY A 25 -17.97 -14.05 -5.64
N ARG A 26 -17.20 -13.39 -4.76
CA ARG A 26 -17.06 -11.92 -4.75
C ARG A 26 -15.68 -11.50 -5.27
N ARG A 27 -15.65 -10.74 -6.37
CA ARG A 27 -14.41 -10.09 -6.86
C ARG A 27 -14.07 -8.88 -5.97
N SER A 28 -13.53 -9.13 -4.78
CA SER A 28 -12.99 -8.08 -3.91
C SER A 28 -11.60 -7.67 -4.40
N ARG A 29 -11.28 -6.37 -4.32
CA ARG A 29 -9.92 -5.85 -4.54
C ARG A 29 -8.96 -6.22 -3.41
N LEU A 30 -9.47 -6.58 -2.23
CA LEU A 30 -8.69 -6.96 -1.05
C LEU A 30 -9.02 -8.39 -0.64
N ALA A 31 -8.00 -9.23 -0.54
CA ALA A 31 -8.08 -10.60 -0.05
C ALA A 31 -7.31 -10.70 1.28
N TYR A 32 -8.01 -11.07 2.36
CA TYR A 32 -7.37 -11.24 3.67
C TYR A 32 -6.39 -12.41 3.63
N LEU A 33 -5.15 -12.18 4.07
CA LEU A 33 -4.15 -13.23 4.15
C LEU A 33 -4.28 -14.00 5.46
N SER A 34 -4.28 -15.33 5.36
CA SER A 34 -4.19 -16.17 6.54
C SER A 34 -2.82 -16.02 7.20
N HIS A 35 -2.78 -16.12 8.53
CA HIS A 35 -1.57 -15.95 9.34
C HIS A 35 -0.51 -17.03 9.08
N ASP A 36 -0.90 -18.17 8.53
CA ASP A 36 -0.02 -19.27 8.14
C ASP A 36 0.55 -19.12 6.70
N SER A 37 0.11 -18.12 5.94
CA SER A 37 0.59 -17.91 4.57
C SER A 37 2.00 -17.32 4.55
N THR A 38 2.80 -17.76 3.57
CA THR A 38 4.17 -17.26 3.36
C THR A 38 4.20 -15.76 3.08
N HIS A 39 3.23 -15.23 2.32
CA HIS A 39 3.09 -13.79 2.08
C HIS A 39 2.78 -13.01 3.35
N PHE A 40 1.99 -13.56 4.28
CA PHE A 40 1.77 -12.90 5.57
C PHE A 40 3.10 -12.78 6.33
N ALA A 41 3.84 -13.88 6.45
CA ALA A 41 5.12 -13.90 7.15
C ALA A 41 6.16 -12.96 6.53
N GLU A 42 6.24 -12.90 5.19
CA GLU A 42 7.13 -11.99 4.47
C GLU A 42 6.81 -10.52 4.76
N VAL A 43 5.53 -10.13 4.67
CA VAL A 43 5.11 -8.74 4.87
C VAL A 43 5.22 -8.35 6.35
N GLU A 44 4.94 -9.27 7.27
CA GLU A 44 5.17 -9.07 8.71
C GLU A 44 6.64 -8.86 9.04
N ASP A 45 7.53 -9.69 8.51
CA ASP A 45 8.98 -9.56 8.68
C ASP A 45 9.49 -8.23 8.10
N LEU A 46 9.04 -7.87 6.90
CA LEU A 46 9.35 -6.58 6.27
C LEU A 46 8.91 -5.41 7.17
N PHE A 47 7.69 -5.46 7.73
CA PHE A 47 7.17 -4.43 8.62
C PHE A 47 8.00 -4.32 9.90
N ASN A 48 8.31 -5.46 10.52
CA ASN A 48 9.06 -5.52 11.77
C ASN A 48 10.51 -5.05 11.61
N LYS A 49 11.19 -5.44 10.53
CA LYS A 49 12.55 -4.95 10.18
C LYS A 49 12.57 -3.49 9.72
N GLY A 50 11.46 -3.02 9.15
CA GLY A 50 11.27 -1.63 8.75
C GLY A 50 11.01 -0.69 9.94
N TRP A 51 10.66 -1.22 11.11
CA TRP A 51 10.33 -0.41 12.29
C TRP A 51 11.60 0.02 13.03
N ARG A 52 12.20 1.12 12.59
CA ARG A 52 13.57 1.53 12.97
C ARG A 52 13.63 2.75 13.89
N HIS A 53 12.53 3.48 14.08
CA HIS A 53 12.50 4.63 14.99
C HIS A 53 12.46 4.14 16.44
N GLY A 54 13.60 4.16 17.14
CA GLY A 54 13.72 3.61 18.51
C GLY A 54 12.81 4.25 19.56
N ARG A 55 12.31 5.47 19.34
CA ARG A 55 11.36 6.14 20.24
C ARG A 55 9.90 5.71 20.04
N LYS A 56 9.59 4.99 18.96
CA LYS A 56 8.23 4.53 18.65
C LYS A 56 8.04 3.09 19.09
N ALA A 57 7.09 2.86 19.99
CA ALA A 57 6.65 1.50 20.30
C ALA A 57 6.19 0.78 19.02
N ARG A 58 6.69 -0.44 18.81
CA ARG A 58 6.31 -1.22 17.63
C ARG A 58 4.87 -1.74 17.80
N PRO A 59 3.96 -1.40 16.89
CA PRO A 59 2.57 -1.83 16.99
C PRO A 59 2.42 -3.30 16.57
N GLN A 60 1.32 -3.92 16.99
CA GLN A 60 0.96 -5.27 16.55
C GLN A 60 0.25 -5.21 15.20
N ILE A 61 0.62 -6.12 14.28
CA ILE A 61 -0.15 -6.35 13.06
C ILE A 61 -1.45 -7.09 13.42
N GLN A 62 -2.57 -6.52 13.01
CA GLN A 62 -3.91 -7.07 13.23
C GLN A 62 -4.45 -7.83 12.01
N GLY A 63 -3.87 -7.58 10.84
CA GLY A 63 -4.24 -8.24 9.60
C GLY A 63 -3.47 -7.69 8.41
N ILE A 64 -3.36 -8.51 7.37
CA ILE A 64 -2.72 -8.14 6.10
C ILE A 64 -3.66 -8.55 4.98
N PHE A 65 -3.90 -7.66 4.03
CA PHE A 65 -4.67 -7.95 2.83
C PHE A 65 -3.77 -7.91 1.60
N LYS A 66 -3.87 -8.91 0.73
CA LYS A 66 -3.35 -8.84 -0.65
C LYS A 66 -4.26 -7.94 -1.48
N ILE A 67 -3.66 -7.02 -2.23
CA ILE A 67 -4.36 -6.07 -3.09
C ILE A 67 -4.33 -6.61 -4.52
N LEU A 68 -5.48 -7.03 -5.01
CA LEU A 68 -5.64 -7.52 -6.37
C LEU A 68 -5.91 -6.36 -7.32
N TRP A 69 -5.58 -6.50 -8.60
CA TRP A 69 -5.75 -5.48 -9.63
C TRP A 69 -6.39 -6.07 -10.88
N PRO A 70 -7.31 -5.36 -11.56
CA PRO A 70 -7.66 -5.71 -12.93
C PRO A 70 -6.41 -5.65 -13.80
N ASP A 71 -6.26 -6.59 -14.72
CA ASP A 71 -5.11 -6.62 -15.65
C ASP A 71 -4.90 -5.29 -16.37
N SER A 72 -5.98 -4.61 -16.78
CA SER A 72 -5.91 -3.27 -17.40
C SER A 72 -5.19 -2.21 -16.55
N ASN A 73 -5.24 -2.31 -15.21
CA ASN A 73 -4.52 -1.42 -14.30
C ASN A 73 -3.10 -1.92 -13.99
N LEU A 74 -2.86 -3.23 -14.10
CA LEU A 74 -1.59 -3.86 -13.77
C LEU A 74 -0.61 -3.84 -14.95
N GLU A 75 -1.12 -3.96 -16.18
CA GLU A 75 -0.34 -4.06 -17.41
C GLU A 75 0.65 -2.90 -17.62
N PRO A 76 0.29 -1.61 -17.44
CA PRO A 76 1.25 -0.52 -17.56
C PRO A 76 2.45 -0.66 -16.61
N TYR A 77 2.20 -1.14 -15.38
CA TYR A 77 3.26 -1.42 -14.41
C TYR A 77 4.14 -2.59 -14.83
N LEU A 78 3.55 -3.67 -15.34
CA LEU A 78 4.30 -4.85 -15.81
C LEU A 78 5.18 -4.50 -17.01
N GLN A 79 4.66 -3.69 -17.93
CA GLN A 79 5.42 -3.16 -19.07
C GLN A 79 6.56 -2.27 -18.62
N HIS A 80 6.31 -1.32 -17.71
CA HIS A 80 7.35 -0.46 -17.15
C HIS A 80 8.45 -1.29 -16.48
N ARG A 81 8.08 -2.28 -15.66
CA ARG A 81 9.02 -3.20 -15.02
C ARG A 81 9.87 -3.95 -16.04
N LYS A 82 9.27 -4.50 -17.11
CA LYS A 82 9.99 -5.20 -18.18
C LYS A 82 10.97 -4.27 -18.92
N GLN A 83 10.56 -3.04 -19.21
CA GLN A 83 11.43 -2.03 -19.82
C GLN A 83 12.61 -1.67 -18.92
N VAL A 84 12.39 -1.47 -17.63
CA VAL A 84 13.46 -1.21 -16.66
C VAL A 84 14.39 -2.42 -16.57
N GLN A 85 13.84 -3.63 -16.44
CA GLN A 85 14.62 -4.88 -16.37
C GLN A 85 15.61 -5.03 -17.52
N THR A 86 15.27 -4.62 -18.74
CA THR A 86 16.21 -4.69 -19.88
C THR A 86 17.43 -3.78 -19.71
N ARG A 87 17.33 -2.74 -18.87
CA ARG A 87 18.36 -1.72 -18.63
C ARG A 87 19.16 -1.98 -17.35
N VAL A 88 18.62 -2.73 -16.38
CA VAL A 88 19.30 -3.02 -15.10
C VAL A 88 19.83 -4.45 -15.06
N ARG A 89 21.09 -4.61 -14.66
CA ARG A 89 21.66 -5.91 -14.29
C ARG A 89 21.24 -6.28 -12.86
N SER A 90 19.95 -6.53 -12.64
CA SER A 90 19.42 -6.96 -11.33
C SER A 90 19.45 -8.48 -11.18
N ARG A 91 19.93 -9.00 -10.04
CA ARG A 91 20.00 -10.45 -9.75
C ARG A 91 18.64 -11.16 -9.81
N ASN A 92 17.54 -10.44 -9.58
CA ASN A 92 16.20 -11.00 -9.48
C ASN A 92 15.38 -10.90 -10.79
N ASN A 93 15.97 -10.46 -11.90
CA ASN A 93 15.27 -10.32 -13.19
C ASN A 93 13.90 -9.61 -13.08
N ALA A 94 13.78 -8.62 -12.20
CA ALA A 94 12.51 -7.92 -11.96
C ALA A 94 12.68 -6.39 -11.94
N GLY A 95 13.65 -5.85 -12.68
CA GLY A 95 13.89 -4.41 -12.75
C GLY A 95 14.24 -3.77 -11.40
N ASN A 96 14.89 -4.54 -10.52
CA ASN A 96 15.13 -4.14 -9.12
C ASN A 96 13.82 -3.76 -8.40
N GLU A 97 12.74 -4.53 -8.62
CA GLU A 97 11.48 -4.41 -7.88
C GLU A 97 11.72 -4.66 -6.38
N LYS A 98 11.17 -3.79 -5.53
CA LYS A 98 11.21 -3.90 -4.07
C LYS A 98 9.84 -3.67 -3.46
N LEU A 99 9.57 -4.32 -2.33
CA LEU A 99 8.44 -3.98 -1.47
C LEU A 99 8.80 -2.79 -0.59
N LEU A 100 8.10 -1.66 -0.76
CA LEU A 100 8.32 -0.43 0.00
C LEU A 100 7.01 0.13 0.58
N PHE A 101 7.11 0.76 1.74
CA PHE A 101 5.98 1.29 2.50
C PHE A 101 5.53 2.67 2.01
N HIS A 102 4.23 2.92 2.13
CA HIS A 102 3.62 4.23 1.97
C HIS A 102 2.48 4.42 2.99
N GLY A 103 2.59 5.45 3.83
CA GLY A 103 1.51 5.88 4.72
C GLY A 103 0.68 6.98 4.08
N THR A 104 -0.63 6.94 4.30
CA THR A 104 -1.56 7.91 3.71
C THR A 104 -2.80 8.12 4.58
N ASN A 105 -3.71 9.00 4.15
CA ASN A 105 -4.98 9.27 4.84
C ASN A 105 -5.99 8.16 4.57
N ARG A 106 -6.69 7.71 5.62
CA ARG A 106 -7.85 6.83 5.54
C ARG A 106 -9.04 7.51 6.20
N ALA A 107 -10.09 7.78 5.44
CA ALA A 107 -11.32 8.43 5.92
C ALA A 107 -12.49 7.45 6.11
N CYS A 108 -12.20 6.15 6.18
CA CYS A 108 -13.21 5.10 6.32
C CYS A 108 -12.69 3.94 7.18
N LEU A 109 -13.51 2.91 7.39
CA LEU A 109 -13.19 1.76 8.23
C LEU A 109 -12.57 0.58 7.46
N LEU A 110 -11.91 0.86 6.34
CA LEU A 110 -11.30 -0.18 5.49
C LEU A 110 -10.23 -0.93 6.29
N GLY A 111 -10.40 -2.23 6.45
CA GLY A 111 -9.47 -3.10 7.19
C GLY A 111 -9.68 -3.17 8.70
N GLU A 112 -10.66 -2.48 9.30
CA GLU A 112 -10.94 -2.60 10.75
C GLU A 112 -11.32 -4.05 11.17
N SER A 113 -11.86 -4.81 10.23
CA SER A 113 -12.08 -6.25 10.35
C SER A 113 -11.67 -6.96 9.04
N SER A 114 -11.55 -8.28 9.08
CA SER A 114 -11.25 -9.09 7.88
C SER A 114 -12.33 -9.00 6.80
N SER A 115 -13.56 -8.56 7.13
CA SER A 115 -14.65 -8.39 6.17
C SER A 115 -14.85 -6.95 5.69
N ASN A 116 -14.21 -5.96 6.33
CA ASN A 116 -14.25 -4.56 5.91
C ASN A 116 -13.31 -4.33 4.72
N VAL A 117 -13.71 -4.79 3.53
CA VAL A 117 -12.87 -4.80 2.31
C VAL A 117 -13.36 -3.87 1.18
N LEU A 118 -14.51 -3.21 1.36
CA LEU A 118 -15.08 -2.34 0.33
C LEU A 118 -14.40 -0.96 0.31
N LEU A 119 -13.96 -0.55 -0.88
CA LEU A 119 -13.31 0.75 -1.08
C LEU A 119 -14.36 1.87 -1.10
N CYS A 120 -14.20 2.89 -0.26
CA CYS A 120 -15.16 4.01 -0.17
C CYS A 120 -14.97 5.05 -1.28
N GLY A 121 -16.01 5.87 -1.52
CA GLY A 121 -16.07 6.99 -2.47
C GLY A 121 -15.33 8.27 -2.08
N LEU A 122 -14.98 8.44 -0.80
CA LEU A 122 -14.61 9.72 -0.20
C LEU A 122 -13.34 10.32 -0.82
N LYS A 123 -13.35 11.63 -1.11
CA LYS A 123 -12.24 12.33 -1.77
C LYS A 123 -11.02 12.43 -0.85
N GLU A 124 -11.26 12.53 0.45
CA GLU A 124 -10.28 12.66 1.52
C GLU A 124 -9.66 11.30 1.89
N CYS A 125 -10.27 10.19 1.45
CA CYS A 125 -9.73 8.84 1.65
C CYS A 125 -8.69 8.50 0.59
N TYR A 126 -7.50 9.07 0.75
CA TYR A 126 -6.36 8.86 -0.16
C TYR A 126 -6.01 7.37 -0.29
N LEU A 127 -6.13 6.59 0.79
CA LEU A 127 -6.00 5.14 0.75
C LEU A 127 -6.92 4.49 -0.29
N CYS A 128 -8.24 4.73 -0.22
CA CYS A 128 -9.18 4.15 -1.17
C CYS A 128 -9.00 4.73 -2.58
N SER A 129 -8.59 6.00 -2.72
CA SER A 129 -8.23 6.58 -4.01
C SER A 129 -7.07 5.81 -4.66
N ILE A 130 -5.99 5.58 -3.91
CA ILE A 130 -4.83 4.81 -4.36
C ILE A 130 -5.22 3.37 -4.69
N LEU A 131 -6.04 2.71 -3.87
CA LEU A 131 -6.45 1.32 -4.14
C LEU A 131 -7.33 1.18 -5.39
N ARG A 132 -8.11 2.22 -5.74
CA ARG A 132 -8.92 2.21 -6.97
C ARG A 132 -8.10 2.49 -8.22
N ALA A 133 -7.32 3.57 -8.20
CA ALA A 133 -6.70 4.16 -9.39
C ALA A 133 -5.17 4.07 -9.43
N SER A 134 -4.55 3.45 -8.42
CA SER A 134 -3.11 3.50 -8.16
C SER A 134 -2.59 4.89 -7.79
N PHE A 135 -1.27 5.02 -7.72
CA PHE A 135 -0.60 6.29 -7.48
C PHE A 135 -0.66 7.18 -8.73
N ASP A 136 -0.71 8.49 -8.48
CA ASP A 136 -0.63 9.51 -9.52
C ASP A 136 0.36 10.59 -9.06
N VAL A 137 1.46 10.74 -9.79
CA VAL A 137 2.51 11.75 -9.55
C VAL A 137 1.89 13.13 -9.41
N LYS A 138 0.84 13.45 -10.18
CA LYS A 138 0.14 14.75 -10.11
C LYS A 138 -0.48 15.04 -8.74
N LYS A 139 -0.71 14.02 -7.92
CA LYS A 139 -1.21 14.14 -6.55
C LYS A 139 -0.10 14.42 -5.52
N CYS A 140 1.17 14.43 -5.94
CA CYS A 140 2.30 14.69 -5.07
C CYS A 140 2.27 16.13 -4.51
N GLY A 141 2.26 16.21 -3.18
CA GLY A 141 2.18 17.47 -2.44
C GLY A 141 0.80 17.78 -1.87
N MET A 142 -0.24 17.01 -2.20
CA MET A 142 -1.60 17.27 -1.70
C MET A 142 -1.76 17.01 -0.20
N LYS A 143 -1.00 16.08 0.38
CA LYS A 143 -0.98 15.85 1.83
C LYS A 143 0.04 16.72 2.54
N ASN A 144 1.25 16.83 2.00
CA ASN A 144 2.37 17.56 2.57
C ASN A 144 3.00 18.45 1.51
N ALA A 145 3.06 19.76 1.73
CA ALA A 145 3.60 20.70 0.75
C ALA A 145 5.10 20.49 0.50
N PHE A 146 5.86 20.17 1.56
CA PHE A 146 7.30 19.94 1.46
C PHE A 146 7.61 18.61 0.77
N LYS A 147 8.45 18.69 -0.27
CA LYS A 147 8.86 17.58 -1.13
C LYS A 147 10.37 17.55 -1.20
N ARG A 148 11.01 16.62 -0.49
CA ARG A 148 12.47 16.60 -0.38
C ARG A 148 13.19 16.42 -1.72
N PHE A 149 12.64 15.57 -2.57
CA PHE A 149 13.14 15.23 -3.90
C PHE A 149 12.10 15.57 -4.97
N GLY A 150 11.36 16.66 -4.75
CA GLY A 150 10.38 17.17 -5.70
C GLY A 150 9.18 16.27 -5.98
N HIS A 151 8.63 16.41 -7.18
CA HIS A 151 7.30 15.94 -7.56
C HIS A 151 7.32 14.48 -8.03
N GLY A 152 7.17 13.56 -7.08
CA GLY A 152 7.14 12.12 -7.34
C GLY A 152 6.37 11.32 -6.29
N ILE A 153 6.37 10.00 -6.43
CA ILE A 153 5.74 9.06 -5.51
C ILE A 153 6.76 8.63 -4.46
N TYR A 154 6.52 8.99 -3.21
CA TYR A 154 7.42 8.73 -2.09
C TYR A 154 7.08 7.40 -1.42
N THR A 155 8.08 6.54 -1.31
CA THR A 155 8.02 5.26 -0.60
C THR A 155 9.27 5.09 0.26
N THR A 156 9.26 4.16 1.20
CA THR A 156 10.41 3.93 2.10
C THR A 156 10.51 2.47 2.52
N ALA A 157 11.73 2.00 2.81
CA ALA A 157 11.94 0.70 3.46
C ALA A 157 11.70 0.77 4.98
N CYS A 158 11.45 1.96 5.54
CA CYS A 158 11.26 2.19 6.96
C CYS A 158 9.75 2.33 7.28
N SER A 159 9.12 1.25 7.76
CA SER A 159 7.71 1.25 8.15
C SER A 159 7.41 2.30 9.23
N SER A 160 8.31 2.50 10.20
CA SER A 160 8.11 3.53 11.24
C SER A 160 8.16 4.97 10.71
N LYS A 161 8.77 5.21 9.55
CA LYS A 161 8.71 6.49 8.82
C LYS A 161 7.43 6.60 8.00
N ALA A 162 7.05 5.55 7.27
CA ALA A 162 5.76 5.54 6.59
C ALA A 162 4.60 5.74 7.57
N ASP A 163 4.73 5.26 8.81
CA ASP A 163 3.77 5.50 9.89
C ASP A 163 3.56 6.98 10.20
N ASP A 164 4.58 7.86 10.09
CA ASP A 164 4.40 9.31 10.27
C ASP A 164 3.39 9.91 9.28
N TYR A 165 3.19 9.24 8.14
CA TYR A 165 2.26 9.63 7.09
C TYR A 165 0.94 8.86 7.15
N SER A 166 0.76 7.89 8.05
CA SER A 166 -0.52 7.22 8.24
C SER A 166 -1.43 8.04 9.15
N CYS A 167 -2.66 8.32 8.69
CA CYS A 167 -3.62 9.13 9.44
C CYS A 167 -5.05 8.63 9.21
N ASN A 168 -5.79 8.43 10.30
CA ASN A 168 -7.23 8.18 10.23
C ASN A 168 -7.94 9.53 10.31
N LEU A 169 -8.84 9.78 9.35
CA LEU A 169 -9.73 10.94 9.35
C LEU A 169 -11.13 10.58 9.92
N SER A 170 -11.43 9.28 10.02
CA SER A 170 -12.63 8.77 10.68
C SER A 170 -12.37 8.62 12.17
N GLU A 171 -13.25 9.15 13.02
CA GLU A 171 -13.12 9.03 14.49
C GLU A 171 -13.38 7.59 14.97
N ASP A 172 -14.23 6.85 14.27
CA ASP A 172 -14.55 5.45 14.57
C ASP A 172 -13.39 4.47 14.27
N ALA A 173 -12.33 4.93 13.60
CA ALA A 173 -11.23 4.09 13.17
C ALA A 173 -10.22 3.84 14.30
N CYS A 174 -10.21 2.62 14.82
CA CYS A 174 -9.34 2.23 15.94
C CYS A 174 -7.96 1.73 15.52
N LEU A 175 -7.82 1.25 14.28
CA LEU A 175 -6.56 0.70 13.76
C LEU A 175 -5.90 1.65 12.78
N ARG A 176 -4.60 1.50 12.56
CA ARG A 176 -3.86 2.23 11.53
C ARG A 176 -3.67 1.35 10.31
N THR A 177 -3.48 1.97 9.16
CA THR A 177 -3.27 1.27 7.89
C THR A 177 -2.05 1.80 7.16
N MET A 178 -1.34 0.91 6.47
CA MET A 178 -0.17 1.26 5.66
C MET A 178 -0.12 0.38 4.42
N LEU A 179 0.24 0.99 3.29
CA LEU A 179 0.44 0.26 2.05
C LEU A 179 1.86 -0.29 1.97
N VAL A 180 1.97 -1.53 1.50
CA VAL A 180 3.21 -2.10 0.96
C VAL A 180 3.04 -2.18 -0.54
N ASN A 181 4.02 -1.65 -1.27
CA ASN A 181 3.91 -1.43 -2.69
C ASN A 181 5.05 -2.15 -3.40
N ARG A 182 4.75 -2.77 -4.55
CA ARG A 182 5.76 -3.18 -5.50
C ARG A 182 6.26 -1.93 -6.21
N VAL A 183 7.53 -1.62 -6.01
CA VAL A 183 8.20 -0.44 -6.56
C VAL A 183 9.32 -0.89 -7.48
N VAL A 184 9.22 -0.54 -8.76
CA VAL A 184 10.30 -0.71 -9.72
C VAL A 184 11.34 0.37 -9.44
N VAL A 185 12.33 0.05 -8.59
CA VAL A 185 13.38 1.02 -8.21
C VAL A 185 14.36 1.26 -9.36
N GLY A 186 14.53 0.27 -10.24
CA GLY A 186 15.44 0.35 -11.37
C GLY A 186 16.89 0.65 -10.95
N ARG A 187 17.54 1.57 -11.64
CA ARG A 187 18.82 2.15 -11.22
C ARG A 187 18.57 3.41 -10.38
N PRO A 188 18.72 3.36 -9.05
CA PRO A 188 18.49 4.52 -8.19
C PRO A 188 19.64 5.52 -8.26
N TYR A 189 19.31 6.80 -8.34
CA TYR A 189 20.26 7.90 -8.11
C TYR A 189 20.29 8.25 -6.62
N LYS A 190 21.42 7.98 -5.97
CA LYS A 190 21.60 8.25 -4.54
C LYS A 190 21.82 9.74 -4.30
N ARG A 191 21.09 10.33 -3.35
CA ARG A 191 21.28 11.72 -2.91
C ARG A 191 21.34 11.84 -1.40
N TYR A 192 22.13 12.80 -0.94
CA TYR A 192 22.29 13.17 0.47
C TYR A 192 21.72 14.55 0.81
N ARG A 193 21.44 15.37 -0.22
CA ARG A 193 20.90 16.73 -0.10
C ARG A 193 19.54 16.84 -0.75
N ASN A 194 18.74 17.78 -0.27
CA ASN A 194 17.43 18.10 -0.86
C ASN A 194 17.54 18.52 -2.34
N ALA A 195 16.50 18.23 -3.12
CA ALA A 195 16.26 18.78 -4.45
C ALA A 195 14.74 18.90 -4.63
N PRO A 196 14.12 19.95 -4.09
CA PRO A 196 12.67 20.09 -4.12
C PRO A 196 12.10 20.33 -5.53
N ASP A 197 12.93 20.70 -6.50
CA ASP A 197 12.51 21.03 -7.87
C ASP A 197 12.56 19.84 -8.84
N LEU A 198 12.92 18.65 -8.34
CA LEU A 198 13.04 17.44 -9.16
C LEU A 198 11.67 16.99 -9.68
N VAL A 199 11.56 16.79 -11.00
CA VAL A 199 10.34 16.24 -11.65
C VAL A 199 10.60 14.92 -12.38
N LYS A 200 11.87 14.53 -12.48
CA LYS A 200 12.34 13.25 -13.03
C LYS A 200 13.67 12.87 -12.37
N PRO A 201 14.07 11.59 -12.36
CA PRO A 201 15.44 11.24 -11.97
C PRO A 201 16.44 11.82 -12.98
N PRO A 202 17.72 11.99 -12.62
CA PRO A 202 18.78 12.31 -13.58
C PRO A 202 18.84 11.29 -14.71
N ASP A 203 19.34 11.70 -15.87
CA ASP A 203 19.38 10.84 -17.05
C ASP A 203 20.20 9.56 -16.79
N GLY A 204 19.66 8.43 -17.24
CA GLY A 204 20.24 7.11 -16.99
C GLY A 204 19.86 6.47 -15.65
N PHE A 205 18.99 7.10 -14.86
CA PHE A 205 18.43 6.55 -13.60
C PHE A 205 16.90 6.43 -13.68
N ASP A 206 16.32 5.56 -12.86
CA ASP A 206 14.88 5.28 -12.86
C ASP A 206 14.17 5.82 -11.61
N SER A 207 14.91 6.04 -10.53
CA SER A 207 14.41 6.58 -9.26
C SER A 207 15.46 7.42 -8.54
N VAL A 208 15.05 8.15 -7.51
CA VAL A 208 15.96 8.83 -6.58
C VAL A 208 15.84 8.18 -5.22
N THR A 209 16.97 7.81 -4.61
CA THR A 209 17.02 7.32 -3.22
C THR A 209 17.75 8.32 -2.35
N GLY A 210 17.09 8.79 -1.30
CA GLY A 210 17.73 9.53 -0.23
C GLY A 210 18.47 8.57 0.71
N GLU A 211 19.77 8.78 0.92
CA GLU A 211 20.53 8.00 1.89
C GLU A 211 20.67 8.72 3.24
N ILE A 212 20.78 7.94 4.31
CA ILE A 212 20.95 8.45 5.68
C ILE A 212 22.24 9.29 5.75
N GLY A 213 22.15 10.49 6.30
CA GLY A 213 23.24 11.47 6.31
C GLY A 213 22.76 12.85 6.77
N TRP A 214 23.45 13.90 6.33
CA TRP A 214 23.28 15.29 6.80
C TRP A 214 21.81 15.76 6.89
N ASP A 215 21.00 15.50 5.86
CA ASP A 215 19.61 15.98 5.80
C ASP A 215 18.56 14.89 6.09
N LEU A 216 18.98 13.62 6.29
CA LEU A 216 18.10 12.46 6.24
C LEU A 216 18.30 11.48 7.39
N ASN A 217 17.22 11.25 8.13
CA ASN A 217 17.21 10.26 9.21
C ASN A 217 16.93 8.83 8.72
N HIS A 218 16.20 8.67 7.61
CA HIS A 218 15.80 7.35 7.06
C HIS A 218 15.61 7.40 5.54
N GLU A 219 15.97 6.30 4.88
CA GLU A 219 15.91 6.15 3.43
C GLU A 219 14.52 6.42 2.84
N GLU A 220 14.48 7.14 1.73
CA GLU A 220 13.28 7.37 0.91
C GLU A 220 13.61 7.02 -0.53
N THR A 221 12.66 6.40 -1.23
CA THR A 221 12.75 6.16 -2.67
C THR A 221 11.62 6.89 -3.36
N VAL A 222 11.97 7.68 -4.38
CA VAL A 222 11.04 8.51 -5.14
C VAL A 222 11.07 8.08 -6.59
N CYS A 223 9.89 7.69 -7.10
CA CYS A 223 9.67 7.39 -8.50
C CYS A 223 8.85 8.52 -9.15
N TYR A 224 9.13 8.82 -10.42
CA TYR A 224 8.55 9.99 -11.10
C TYR A 224 7.61 9.60 -12.25
N THR A 225 7.11 8.37 -12.23
CA THR A 225 6.09 7.86 -13.16
C THR A 225 5.06 7.03 -12.42
N ASN A 226 3.80 7.10 -12.86
CA ASN A 226 2.66 6.39 -12.27
C ASN A 226 2.80 4.86 -12.39
N ASP A 227 3.59 4.40 -13.36
CA ASP A 227 3.73 2.97 -13.66
C ASP A 227 4.89 2.30 -12.92
N ALA A 228 5.65 3.05 -12.10
CA ALA A 228 6.73 2.50 -11.29
C ALA A 228 6.23 1.87 -9.98
N VAL A 229 4.97 2.12 -9.58
CA VAL A 229 4.45 1.72 -8.27
C VAL A 229 3.07 1.10 -8.37
N ARG A 230 2.90 -0.08 -7.77
CA ARG A 230 1.58 -0.71 -7.56
C ARG A 230 1.43 -1.18 -6.11
N PRO A 231 0.36 -0.77 -5.40
CA PRO A 231 0.03 -1.34 -4.10
C PRO A 231 -0.13 -2.86 -4.17
N ALA A 232 0.55 -3.57 -3.28
CA ALA A 232 0.56 -5.03 -3.24
C ALA A 232 -0.11 -5.57 -1.98
N TYR A 233 0.14 -4.94 -0.83
CA TYR A 233 -0.49 -5.31 0.43
C TYR A 233 -0.99 -4.10 1.22
N LEU A 234 -2.03 -4.32 2.01
CA LEU A 234 -2.52 -3.39 3.02
C LEU A 234 -2.27 -4.03 4.39
N ILE A 235 -1.38 -3.42 5.19
CA ILE A 235 -1.17 -3.80 6.58
C ILE A 235 -2.15 -3.01 7.44
N VAL A 236 -2.84 -3.72 8.33
CA VAL A 236 -3.64 -3.14 9.41
C VAL A 236 -2.93 -3.42 10.72
N TYR A 237 -2.66 -2.39 11.51
CA TYR A 237 -1.83 -2.48 12.70
C TYR A 237 -2.27 -1.52 13.80
N GLY A 238 -1.79 -1.76 15.02
CA GLY A 238 -2.11 -0.97 16.20
C GLY A 238 -2.60 -1.83 17.35
N HIS A 239 -3.07 -1.17 18.40
CA HIS A 239 -3.67 -1.84 19.54
C HIS A 239 -5.19 -1.80 19.40
N LYS A 240 -5.83 -2.95 19.19
CA LYS A 240 -7.29 -3.03 19.34
C LYS A 240 -7.62 -2.67 20.79
N PRO A 241 -8.57 -1.75 21.04
CA PRO A 241 -9.11 -1.57 22.37
C PRO A 241 -9.57 -2.92 22.91
N LYS A 242 -9.17 -3.27 24.14
CA LYS A 242 -9.69 -4.48 24.80
C LYS A 242 -11.19 -4.29 24.99
N GLY A 243 -11.99 -4.97 24.16
CA GLY A 243 -13.44 -5.10 24.28
C GLY A 243 -14.20 -3.77 24.39
N LEU A 244 -14.65 -3.22 23.26
CA LEU A 244 -15.94 -2.53 23.30
C LEU A 244 -16.98 -3.56 23.75
N PRO A 245 -17.76 -3.31 24.81
CA PRO A 245 -18.82 -4.23 25.21
C PRO A 245 -19.71 -4.44 23.99
N LYS A 246 -19.81 -5.69 23.53
CA LYS A 246 -20.81 -6.06 22.52
C LYS A 246 -22.13 -5.47 23.02
N PRO A 247 -22.86 -4.66 22.22
CA PRO A 247 -24.16 -4.20 22.66
C PRO A 247 -24.98 -5.44 22.93
N THR A 248 -25.26 -5.70 24.20
CA THR A 248 -26.12 -6.80 24.60
C THR A 248 -27.45 -6.55 23.91
N PHE A 249 -28.03 -7.59 23.29
CA PHE A 249 -29.29 -7.53 22.56
C PHE A 249 -30.40 -6.78 23.35
N LYS A 250 -30.30 -6.84 24.68
CA LYS A 250 -31.13 -6.13 25.66
C LYS A 250 -31.09 -4.58 25.53
N LYS A 251 -29.95 -3.98 25.19
CA LYS A 251 -29.79 -2.51 25.05
C LYS A 251 -30.42 -2.00 23.76
N LEU A 252 -30.32 -2.77 22.66
CA LEU A 252 -30.93 -2.47 21.36
C LEU A 252 -32.47 -2.49 21.41
N MET A 253 -33.05 -3.44 22.16
CA MET A 253 -34.50 -3.49 22.37
C MET A 253 -35.00 -2.32 23.23
N SER A 254 -34.24 -1.93 24.27
CA SER A 254 -34.65 -0.82 25.16
C SER A 254 -34.73 0.54 24.46
N THR A 255 -34.02 0.72 23.35
CA THR A 255 -34.07 1.93 22.51
C THR A 255 -35.20 1.88 21.47
N MET A 256 -35.60 0.70 20.99
CA MET A 256 -36.73 0.58 20.05
C MET A 256 -38.09 0.79 20.71
N PHE A 257 -38.26 0.44 21.98
CA PHE A 257 -39.52 0.62 22.72
C PHE A 257 -39.67 1.98 23.42
N LYS A 258 -38.74 2.92 23.20
CA LYS A 258 -38.78 4.27 23.80
C LYS A 258 -39.07 5.40 22.81
N THR A 259 -39.39 5.08 21.57
CA THR A 259 -39.87 6.08 20.60
C THR A 259 -41.38 6.29 20.85
N PRO A 260 -41.84 7.47 21.31
CA PRO A 260 -43.27 7.74 21.35
C PRO A 260 -43.77 7.83 19.91
N LEU A 261 -44.84 7.09 19.59
CA LEU A 261 -45.63 7.37 18.40
C LEU A 261 -46.29 8.73 18.63
N VAL A 262 -45.87 9.72 17.86
CA VAL A 262 -46.52 11.04 17.83
C VAL A 262 -47.88 10.83 17.17
N SER A 263 -48.93 11.08 17.94
CA SER A 263 -50.31 11.33 17.47
C SER A 263 -50.41 12.72 16.87
#